data_AF-A0A9R1KNG3-F1
#
_entry.id   AF-A0A9R1KNG3-F1
#
_cell.length_a   1.000
_cell.length_b   1.000
_cell.length_c   1.000
_cell.angle_alpha   90.00
_cell.angle_beta   90.00
_cell.angle_gamma   90.00
#
_symmetry.space_group_name_H-M   'P 1'
#
loop_
_entity.id
_entity.type
_entity.pdbx_description
1 polymer ?
#
loop_
_entity_poly.entity_id
_entity_poly.type
_entity_poly.pdbx_seq_one_letter_code
_entity_poly.pdbx_strand_id
1 'polypeptide(L)'
;MQGKTDMSAKGGKALVQSDAGAYVAWSGVDQPELTAEGLGCGLLVLRPLSFALPHYADSHKFGYVLRGSGVAGVLPVATGNASSAARERVVRLEVGDVIAVRTGDVSWWYNDSDGDADDLSILFMGDTERAVSPGDISNFFLAGGNSVLGGFDVGLLARSWPGVTKEQAAAVFRSQPAVLLTGLSTKLPGVCPREHDRKGLVVNAGQVAAGTLETLTAADLAALGDLGISAVIGRLDPGAACAPWVLREGAAQAVYVARGSARMQVSSSAGGETLLLDEEVAAGSVFVVPRFAVALISAGANGAEWVSLVKSARPAVEHLTGDGSVLGGLTAQVLQASLSVAPELVELLGGRSAEPSR
;
A
#
# COMPACT_ATOMS: atom_id res chain seq x y z
N MET A 1 19.73 -23.90 7.77
CA MET A 1 18.42 -24.05 8.43
C MET A 1 17.86 -22.66 8.63
N GLN A 2 16.98 -22.19 7.74
CA GLN A 2 16.16 -21.02 8.05
C GLN A 2 15.22 -21.45 9.18
N GLY A 3 15.27 -20.74 10.31
CA GLY A 3 14.33 -20.95 11.40
C GLY A 3 12.90 -20.82 10.86
N LYS A 4 11.95 -21.50 11.50
CA LYS A 4 10.53 -21.37 11.19
C LYS A 4 10.10 -19.94 11.56
N THR A 5 10.23 -19.00 10.62
CA THR A 5 9.73 -17.64 10.76
C THR A 5 8.21 -17.72 10.76
N ASP A 6 7.57 -17.18 11.80
CA ASP A 6 6.12 -17.01 11.84
C ASP A 6 5.72 -16.01 10.75
N MET A 7 5.02 -16.48 9.72
CA MET A 7 4.53 -15.68 8.59
C MET A 7 3.03 -15.37 8.71
N SER A 8 2.45 -15.60 9.89
CA SER A 8 1.02 -15.46 10.14
C SER A 8 0.53 -14.04 9.87
N ALA A 9 -0.68 -13.94 9.33
CA ALA A 9 -1.28 -12.65 9.09
C ALA A 9 -1.60 -11.95 10.43
N LYS A 10 -1.27 -10.67 10.55
CA LYS A 10 -1.57 -9.89 11.76
C LYS A 10 -2.51 -8.73 11.45
N GLY A 11 -3.38 -8.44 12.41
CA GLY A 11 -4.16 -7.22 12.45
C GLY A 11 -3.29 -6.01 12.82
N GLY A 12 -3.65 -4.84 12.30
CA GLY A 12 -2.91 -3.61 12.59
C GLY A 12 -3.17 -3.08 14.00
N LYS A 13 -2.24 -2.28 14.52
CA LYS A 13 -2.35 -1.62 15.83
C LYS A 13 -2.49 -0.11 15.64
N ALA A 14 -3.39 0.52 16.40
CA ALA A 14 -3.53 1.97 16.38
C ALA A 14 -2.27 2.62 17.00
N LEU A 15 -1.50 3.36 16.19
CA LEU A 15 -0.42 4.22 16.68
C LEU A 15 -0.95 5.55 17.19
N VAL A 16 -2.02 6.03 16.55
CA VAL A 16 -2.75 7.24 16.95
C VAL A 16 -4.23 6.91 16.88
N GLN A 17 -4.96 7.29 17.93
CA GLN A 17 -6.42 7.25 17.97
C GLN A 17 -6.93 8.48 18.72
N SER A 18 -7.80 9.25 18.08
CA SER A 18 -8.37 10.47 18.63
C SER A 18 -9.77 10.72 18.07
N ASP A 19 -10.39 11.83 18.47
CA ASP A 19 -11.69 12.22 17.92
C ASP A 19 -11.64 12.56 16.43
N ALA A 20 -10.45 12.87 15.91
CA ALA A 20 -10.21 13.16 14.49
C ALA A 20 -10.07 11.89 13.62
N GLY A 21 -9.97 10.71 14.24
CA GLY A 21 -9.83 9.43 13.55
C GLY A 21 -8.70 8.58 14.11
N ALA A 22 -8.05 7.80 13.24
CA ALA A 22 -6.99 6.88 13.65
C ALA A 22 -5.90 6.74 12.58
N TYR A 23 -4.70 6.41 13.02
CA TYR A 23 -3.64 5.87 12.18
C TYR A 23 -3.24 4.49 12.71
N VAL A 24 -3.55 3.46 11.94
CA VAL A 24 -3.25 2.06 12.25
C VAL A 24 -1.99 1.66 11.48
N ALA A 25 -1.06 0.96 12.12
CA ALA A 25 0.16 0.48 11.48
C ALA A 25 0.37 -1.01 11.72
N TRP A 26 1.11 -1.62 10.80
CA TRP A 26 1.63 -2.97 10.93
C TRP A 26 3.14 -2.84 11.08
N SER A 27 3.64 -3.24 12.25
CA SER A 27 5.05 -3.03 12.56
C SER A 27 5.91 -4.21 12.16
N GLY A 28 7.07 -3.91 11.60
CA GLY A 28 8.11 -4.90 11.30
C GLY A 28 8.62 -5.66 12.54
N VAL A 29 8.41 -5.12 13.75
CA VAL A 29 8.72 -5.79 15.02
C VAL A 29 7.73 -6.90 15.33
N ASP A 30 6.44 -6.66 15.03
CA ASP A 30 5.36 -7.63 15.25
C ASP A 30 5.24 -8.64 14.08
N GLN A 31 5.71 -8.24 12.89
CA GLN A 31 5.73 -9.01 11.65
C GLN A 31 7.11 -8.94 10.99
N PRO A 32 8.07 -9.78 11.41
CA PRO A 32 9.46 -9.76 10.92
C PRO A 32 9.62 -9.89 9.39
N GLU A 33 8.64 -10.47 8.71
CA GLU A 33 8.58 -10.62 7.26
C GLU A 33 8.45 -9.28 6.52
N LEU A 34 7.75 -8.29 7.12
CA LEU A 34 7.72 -6.92 6.61
C LEU A 34 9.12 -6.30 6.64
N THR A 35 9.85 -6.51 7.75
CA THR A 35 11.24 -6.08 7.89
C THR A 35 12.14 -6.80 6.87
N ALA A 36 11.99 -8.12 6.74
CA ALA A 36 12.86 -8.97 5.91
C ALA A 36 12.75 -8.64 4.41
N GLU A 37 11.55 -8.29 3.94
CA GLU A 37 11.32 -7.93 2.53
C GLU A 37 11.30 -6.40 2.30
N GLY A 38 11.47 -5.60 3.36
CA GLY A 38 11.45 -4.14 3.28
C GLY A 38 10.10 -3.60 2.80
N LEU A 39 9.01 -4.08 3.38
CA LEU A 39 7.64 -3.71 3.08
C LEU A 39 7.02 -2.98 4.28
N GLY A 40 6.25 -1.92 4.04
CA GLY A 40 5.55 -1.19 5.09
C GLY A 40 4.06 -1.03 4.78
N CYS A 41 3.23 -0.99 5.82
CA CYS A 41 1.80 -0.79 5.71
C CYS A 41 1.25 0.14 6.81
N GLY A 42 0.34 1.03 6.43
CA GLY A 42 -0.39 1.89 7.36
C GLY A 42 -1.79 2.19 6.83
N LEU A 43 -2.74 2.46 7.72
CA LEU A 43 -4.11 2.80 7.39
C LEU A 43 -4.49 4.08 8.11
N LEU A 44 -4.74 5.13 7.34
CA LEU A 44 -5.24 6.40 7.82
C LEU A 44 -6.76 6.41 7.75
N VAL A 45 -7.41 6.74 8.86
CA VAL A 45 -8.85 6.97 8.95
C VAL A 45 -9.08 8.39 9.45
N LEU A 46 -9.77 9.21 8.67
CA LEU A 46 -10.13 10.59 9.01
C LEU A 46 -11.64 10.73 9.11
N ARG A 47 -12.11 11.14 10.29
CA ARG A 47 -13.52 11.53 10.48
C ARG A 47 -13.83 12.81 9.70
N PRO A 48 -15.12 13.13 9.45
CA PRO A 48 -15.50 14.42 8.86
C PRO A 48 -14.82 15.60 9.56
N LEU A 49 -14.45 16.63 8.79
CA LEU A 49 -13.70 17.79 9.25
C LEU A 49 -12.42 17.46 10.03
N SER A 50 -11.70 16.41 9.64
CA SER A 50 -10.44 16.01 10.28
C SER A 50 -9.26 16.02 9.32
N PHE A 51 -8.09 16.30 9.86
CA PHE A 51 -6.88 16.62 9.10
C PHE A 51 -5.66 15.88 9.67
N ALA A 52 -4.90 15.22 8.80
CA ALA A 52 -3.56 14.71 9.10
C ALA A 52 -2.52 15.80 8.80
N LEU A 53 -1.75 16.16 9.83
CA LEU A 53 -0.77 17.25 9.80
C LEU A 53 0.32 17.02 8.75
N PRO A 54 0.90 18.09 8.17
CA PRO A 54 1.95 17.98 7.17
C PRO A 54 3.17 17.20 7.67
N HIS A 55 3.59 16.20 6.89
CA HIS A 55 4.73 15.36 7.20
C HIS A 55 5.39 14.85 5.91
N TYR A 56 6.66 14.50 5.99
CA TYR A 56 7.30 13.67 4.98
C TYR A 56 7.51 12.25 5.52
N ALA A 57 7.63 11.27 4.64
CA ALA A 57 7.91 9.89 5.00
C ALA A 57 9.28 9.43 4.48
N ASP A 58 9.84 8.41 5.12
CA ASP A 58 11.12 7.79 4.74
C ASP A 58 11.01 6.74 3.62
N SER A 59 9.80 6.45 3.15
CA SER A 59 9.52 5.36 2.21
C SER A 59 8.76 5.84 0.97
N HIS A 60 9.06 5.20 -0.17
CA HIS A 60 8.29 5.29 -1.39
C HIS A 60 6.99 4.52 -1.17
N LYS A 61 5.85 5.15 -1.35
CA LYS A 61 4.55 4.53 -1.05
C LYS A 61 3.47 4.97 -2.02
N PHE A 62 2.42 4.17 -2.11
CA PHE A 62 1.15 4.64 -2.64
C PHE A 62 0.10 4.68 -1.52
N GLY A 63 -0.88 5.57 -1.65
CA GLY A 63 -2.13 5.56 -0.90
C GLY A 63 -3.25 5.03 -1.79
N TYR A 64 -4.04 4.06 -1.30
CA TYR A 64 -5.26 3.58 -1.94
C TYR A 64 -6.49 3.98 -1.13
N VAL A 65 -7.44 4.68 -1.74
CA VAL A 65 -8.66 5.12 -1.06
C VAL A 65 -9.66 3.97 -0.96
N LEU A 66 -9.80 3.42 0.26
CA LEU A 66 -10.70 2.30 0.57
C LEU A 66 -12.16 2.73 0.75
N ARG A 67 -12.37 3.94 1.29
CA ARG A 67 -13.69 4.48 1.64
C ARG A 67 -13.66 6.00 1.67
N GLY A 68 -14.78 6.60 1.30
CA GLY A 68 -15.01 8.03 1.42
C GLY A 68 -14.36 8.86 0.32
N SER A 69 -14.31 10.17 0.55
CA SER A 69 -13.70 11.16 -0.32
C SER A 69 -12.94 12.16 0.55
N GLY A 70 -11.90 12.77 0.00
CA GLY A 70 -11.17 13.82 0.70
C GLY A 70 -10.23 14.61 -0.18
N VAL A 71 -9.38 15.40 0.45
CA VAL A 71 -8.41 16.25 -0.21
C VAL A 71 -7.02 15.90 0.32
N ALA A 72 -6.05 15.80 -0.58
CA ALA A 72 -4.66 15.64 -0.23
C ALA A 72 -3.81 16.74 -0.85
N GLY A 73 -2.80 17.18 -0.11
CA GLY A 73 -1.72 18.00 -0.65
C GLY A 73 -0.43 17.21 -0.70
N VAL A 74 0.30 17.33 -1.80
CA VAL A 74 1.64 16.77 -1.96
C VAL A 74 2.56 17.86 -2.49
N LEU A 75 3.58 18.21 -1.72
CA LEU A 75 4.66 19.09 -2.11
C LEU A 75 5.89 18.22 -2.44
N PRO A 76 6.23 18.07 -3.72
CA PRO A 76 7.33 17.21 -4.13
C PRO A 76 8.68 17.72 -3.62
N VAL A 77 9.58 16.80 -3.27
CA VAL A 77 10.98 17.15 -3.03
C VAL A 77 11.61 17.72 -4.31
N ALA A 78 12.22 18.90 -4.20
CA ALA A 78 12.92 19.52 -5.31
C ALA A 78 14.17 18.72 -5.70
N THR A 79 14.15 18.05 -6.85
CA THR A 79 15.34 17.37 -7.40
C THR A 79 15.91 18.13 -8.60
N GLY A 80 17.22 18.41 -8.58
CA GLY A 80 17.96 19.01 -9.70
C GLY A 80 17.62 20.49 -9.98
N ASN A 81 17.82 20.91 -11.23
CA ASN A 81 17.73 22.32 -11.69
C ASN A 81 16.31 22.92 -11.63
N ALA A 82 15.31 22.14 -11.21
CA ALA A 82 13.91 22.55 -11.09
C ALA A 82 13.54 23.09 -9.69
N SER A 83 14.53 23.44 -8.86
CA SER A 83 14.33 23.82 -7.45
C SER A 83 13.44 25.04 -7.21
N SER A 84 13.20 25.87 -8.23
CA SER A 84 12.27 27.01 -8.18
C SER A 84 10.83 26.68 -8.63
N ALA A 85 10.55 25.43 -9.04
CA ALA A 85 9.27 25.02 -9.64
C ALA A 85 8.47 24.01 -8.80
N ALA A 86 9.00 23.51 -7.68
CA ALA A 86 8.26 22.60 -6.81
C ALA A 86 7.10 23.35 -6.14
N ARG A 87 5.89 23.08 -6.63
CA ARG A 87 4.64 23.64 -6.11
C ARG A 87 3.83 22.51 -5.50
N GLU A 88 3.16 22.83 -4.39
CA GLU A 88 2.16 21.96 -3.81
C GLU A 88 1.06 21.62 -4.83
N ARG A 89 0.79 20.32 -4.94
CA ARG A 89 -0.29 19.74 -5.72
C ARG A 89 -1.42 19.40 -4.77
N VAL A 90 -2.61 19.96 -4.98
CA VAL A 90 -3.79 19.72 -4.14
C VAL A 90 -4.83 18.99 -4.96
N VAL A 91 -5.17 17.78 -4.55
CA VAL A 91 -6.02 16.87 -5.31
C VAL A 91 -7.22 16.41 -4.50
N ARG A 92 -8.35 16.22 -5.19
CA ARG A 92 -9.51 15.51 -4.66
C ARG A 92 -9.21 14.03 -4.81
N LEU A 93 -9.56 13.25 -3.79
CA LEU A 93 -9.41 11.81 -3.75
C LEU A 93 -10.78 11.16 -3.56
N GLU A 94 -11.02 10.07 -4.26
CA GLU A 94 -12.25 9.25 -4.17
C GLU A 94 -11.92 7.76 -4.13
N VAL A 95 -12.89 6.93 -3.75
CA VAL A 95 -12.71 5.47 -3.67
C VAL A 95 -12.11 4.91 -4.96
N GLY A 96 -11.11 4.06 -4.80
CA GLY A 96 -10.36 3.47 -5.92
C GLY A 96 -9.17 4.31 -6.39
N ASP A 97 -9.00 5.55 -5.94
CA ASP A 97 -7.81 6.34 -6.26
C ASP A 97 -6.55 5.71 -5.64
N VAL A 98 -5.52 5.55 -6.47
CA VAL A 98 -4.13 5.31 -6.12
C VAL A 98 -3.35 6.60 -6.28
N ILE A 99 -2.81 7.13 -5.18
CA ILE A 99 -1.94 8.31 -5.14
C ILE A 99 -0.50 7.91 -4.83
N ALA A 100 0.45 8.29 -5.67
CA ALA A 100 1.87 8.05 -5.46
C ALA A 100 2.50 9.11 -4.54
N VAL A 101 3.32 8.69 -3.57
CA VAL A 101 4.05 9.59 -2.67
C VAL A 101 5.51 9.14 -2.57
N ARG A 102 6.44 10.03 -2.91
CA ARG A 102 7.87 9.73 -2.87
C ARG A 102 8.42 9.93 -1.45
N THR A 103 9.46 9.17 -1.08
CA THR A 103 10.30 9.49 0.08
C THR A 103 10.72 10.96 0.04
N GLY A 104 10.49 11.67 1.15
CA GLY A 104 10.84 13.08 1.29
C GLY A 104 9.80 14.09 0.76
N ASP A 105 8.78 13.66 0.01
CA ASP A 105 7.66 14.53 -0.33
C ASP A 105 6.91 14.91 0.96
N VAL A 106 6.54 16.19 1.09
CA VAL A 106 5.68 16.62 2.19
C VAL A 106 4.23 16.42 1.77
N SER A 107 3.46 15.71 2.59
CA SER A 107 2.05 15.46 2.33
C SER A 107 1.16 15.78 3.54
N TRP A 108 -0.10 16.08 3.26
CA TRP A 108 -1.17 16.21 4.25
C TRP A 108 -2.47 15.65 3.68
N TRP A 109 -3.39 15.27 4.56
CA TRP A 109 -4.61 14.54 4.19
C TRP A 109 -5.79 15.12 4.95
N TYR A 110 -6.91 15.33 4.26
CA TYR A 110 -8.04 16.09 4.79
C TYR A 110 -9.36 15.44 4.39
N ASN A 111 -10.20 15.12 5.37
CA ASN A 111 -11.61 14.83 5.10
C ASN A 111 -12.39 16.16 5.14
N ASP A 112 -12.67 16.71 3.96
CA ASP A 112 -13.37 17.99 3.77
C ASP A 112 -14.89 17.91 3.82
N SER A 113 -15.43 16.75 4.20
CA SER A 113 -16.85 16.55 4.40
C SER A 113 -17.34 17.27 5.66
N ASP A 114 -18.43 18.01 5.54
CA ASP A 114 -19.17 18.65 6.62
C ASP A 114 -20.56 18.00 6.75
N GLY A 115 -20.74 17.11 7.72
CA GLY A 115 -22.03 16.44 8.00
C GLY A 115 -21.92 14.93 8.20
N ASP A 116 -23.03 14.20 7.97
CA ASP A 116 -23.16 12.74 8.14
C ASP A 116 -22.44 11.91 7.06
N ALA A 117 -21.33 12.41 6.53
CA ALA A 117 -20.55 11.73 5.51
C ALA A 117 -19.68 10.61 6.10
N ASP A 118 -19.27 9.69 5.23
CA ASP A 118 -18.37 8.59 5.59
C ASP A 118 -16.99 9.07 6.05
N ASP A 119 -16.38 8.31 6.96
CA ASP A 119 -14.95 8.40 7.23
C ASP A 119 -14.15 8.18 5.95
N LEU A 120 -13.08 8.95 5.79
CA LEU A 120 -12.09 8.76 4.73
C LEU A 120 -11.06 7.73 5.20
N SER A 121 -10.93 6.63 4.48
CA SER A 121 -9.94 5.58 4.76
C SER A 121 -8.95 5.45 3.61
N ILE A 122 -7.66 5.64 3.90
CA ILE A 122 -6.57 5.52 2.92
C ILE A 122 -5.54 4.50 3.43
N LEU A 123 -5.36 3.43 2.65
CA LEU A 123 -4.33 2.43 2.88
C LEU A 123 -3.02 2.89 2.25
N PHE A 124 -1.98 3.02 3.05
CA PHE A 124 -0.62 3.24 2.60
C PHE A 124 0.15 1.93 2.56
N MET A 125 0.74 1.61 1.41
CA MET A 125 1.71 0.52 1.29
C MET A 125 2.98 1.08 0.65
N GLY A 126 4.14 0.73 1.19
CA GLY A 126 5.41 1.27 0.72
C GLY A 126 6.58 0.31 0.75
N ASP A 127 7.61 0.68 0.00
CA ASP A 127 8.94 0.09 0.09
C ASP A 127 9.72 0.80 1.21
N THR A 128 10.03 0.04 2.26
CA THR A 128 10.74 0.48 3.45
C THR A 128 12.17 -0.06 3.52
N GLU A 129 12.72 -0.61 2.44
CA GLU A 129 14.08 -1.17 2.43
C GLU A 129 15.14 -0.15 2.87
N ARG A 130 14.89 1.13 2.57
CA ARG A 130 15.75 2.26 2.97
C ARG A 130 15.16 3.13 4.09
N ALA A 131 14.07 2.68 4.71
CA ALA A 131 13.46 3.38 5.84
C ALA A 131 14.38 3.37 7.06
N VAL A 132 14.15 4.31 7.99
CA VAL A 132 14.90 4.35 9.26
C VAL A 132 14.66 3.09 10.09
N SER A 133 13.46 2.53 9.96
CA SER A 133 13.06 1.25 10.55
C SER A 133 12.41 0.40 9.45
N PRO A 134 13.17 -0.47 8.78
CA PRO A 134 12.61 -1.35 7.76
C PRO A 134 11.46 -2.18 8.33
N GLY A 135 10.35 -2.28 7.60
CA GLY A 135 9.10 -2.86 8.08
C GLY A 135 8.08 -1.83 8.56
N ASP A 136 8.51 -0.59 8.81
CA ASP A 136 7.65 0.51 9.28
C ASP A 136 7.68 1.70 8.32
N ILE A 137 6.52 2.33 8.08
CA ILE A 137 6.44 3.63 7.41
C ILE A 137 6.60 4.72 8.47
N SER A 138 7.76 5.38 8.51
CA SER A 138 8.00 6.46 9.49
C SER A 138 7.62 7.81 8.91
N ASN A 139 6.82 8.57 9.66
CA ASN A 139 6.39 9.91 9.30
C ASN A 139 7.10 10.95 10.18
N PHE A 140 7.64 11.99 9.55
CA PHE A 140 8.35 13.10 10.19
C PHE A 140 7.50 14.36 10.09
N PHE A 141 6.87 14.72 11.21
CA PHE A 141 5.88 15.77 11.25
C PHE A 141 6.52 17.16 11.27
N LEU A 142 5.96 18.08 10.48
CA LEU A 142 6.40 19.48 10.44
C LEU A 142 5.57 20.38 11.37
N ALA A 143 4.45 19.88 11.87
CA ALA A 143 3.58 20.54 12.83
C ALA A 143 3.01 19.51 13.81
N GLY A 144 2.47 19.97 14.94
CA GLY A 144 1.92 19.08 15.97
C GLY A 144 2.85 18.79 17.14
N GLY A 145 2.33 18.09 18.13
CA GLY A 145 3.05 17.72 19.36
C GLY A 145 4.24 16.78 19.12
N ASN A 146 4.29 16.11 17.96
CA ASN A 146 5.40 15.27 17.52
C ASN A 146 6.21 15.91 16.37
N SER A 147 6.12 17.24 16.18
CA SER A 147 6.90 17.94 15.16
C SER A 147 8.40 17.80 15.39
N VAL A 148 9.14 17.48 14.34
CA VAL A 148 10.62 17.44 14.35
C VAL A 148 11.24 18.82 14.57
N LEU A 149 10.44 19.89 14.46
CA LEU A 149 10.87 21.27 14.66
C LEU A 149 10.67 21.75 16.12
N GLY A 150 9.85 21.03 16.91
CA GLY A 150 9.50 21.42 18.29
C GLY A 150 10.68 21.37 19.27
N GLY A 151 11.73 20.61 18.96
CA GLY A 151 12.93 20.46 19.78
C GLY A 151 14.01 21.52 19.56
N PHE A 152 13.89 22.38 18.54
CA PHE A 152 14.93 23.37 18.25
C PHE A 152 14.98 24.52 19.27
N ASP A 153 16.20 24.99 19.55
CA ASP A 153 16.43 26.16 20.41
C ASP A 153 15.75 27.41 19.83
N VAL A 154 14.94 28.06 20.66
CA VAL A 154 14.16 29.25 20.27
C VAL A 154 15.08 30.40 19.86
N GLY A 155 16.20 30.58 20.55
CA GLY A 155 17.16 31.63 20.26
C GLY A 155 17.81 31.47 18.88
N LEU A 156 18.18 30.24 18.52
CA LEU A 156 18.70 29.87 17.22
C LEU A 156 17.64 30.02 16.12
N LEU A 157 16.42 29.52 16.35
CA LEU A 157 15.31 29.66 15.39
C LEU A 157 15.03 31.12 15.03
N ALA A 158 14.93 31.99 16.04
CA ALA A 158 14.71 33.42 15.84
C ALA A 158 15.85 34.09 15.06
N ARG A 159 17.10 33.64 15.23
CA ARG A 159 18.24 34.14 14.45
C ARG A 159 18.28 33.63 13.02
N SER A 160 17.81 32.41 12.77
CA SER A 160 17.77 31.81 11.43
C SER A 160 16.60 32.28 10.57
N TRP A 161 15.60 32.93 11.17
CA TRP A 161 14.39 33.37 10.49
C TRP A 161 14.24 34.90 10.55
N PRO A 162 14.74 35.63 9.53
CA PRO A 162 14.62 37.09 9.48
C PRO A 162 13.16 37.56 9.64
N GLY A 163 12.93 38.50 10.55
CA GLY A 163 11.61 39.08 10.80
C GLY A 163 10.75 38.35 11.85
N VAL A 164 11.23 37.24 12.42
CA VAL A 164 10.50 36.51 13.47
C VAL A 164 11.05 36.85 14.86
N THR A 165 10.17 37.19 15.79
CA THR A 165 10.54 37.45 17.19
C THR A 165 10.81 36.15 17.95
N LYS A 166 11.47 36.24 19.11
CA LYS A 166 11.70 35.06 19.97
C LYS A 166 10.38 34.43 20.42
N GLU A 167 9.37 35.24 20.72
CA GLU A 167 8.05 34.79 21.15
C GLU A 167 7.33 34.03 20.02
N GLN A 168 7.41 34.55 18.78
CA GLN A 168 6.89 33.86 17.60
C GLN A 168 7.63 32.55 17.32
N ALA A 169 8.96 32.54 17.42
CA ALA A 169 9.77 31.34 17.28
C ALA A 169 9.49 30.30 18.38
N ALA A 170 9.16 30.76 19.59
CA ALA A 170 8.75 29.88 20.69
C ALA A 170 7.42 29.19 20.39
N ALA A 171 6.47 29.91 19.78
CA ALA A 171 5.11 29.44 19.54
C ALA A 171 4.95 28.59 18.26
N VAL A 172 5.57 28.98 17.14
CA VAL A 172 5.22 28.51 15.78
C VAL A 172 5.14 26.98 15.63
N PHE A 173 6.08 26.23 16.23
CA PHE A 173 6.11 24.76 16.15
C PHE A 173 5.58 24.06 17.41
N ARG A 174 4.98 24.81 18.34
CA ARG A 174 4.52 24.31 19.65
C ARG A 174 3.06 24.63 19.95
N SER A 175 2.40 25.47 19.14
CA SER A 175 1.00 25.87 19.36
C SER A 175 -0.04 24.80 19.00
N GLN A 176 0.30 23.84 18.14
CA GLN A 176 -0.58 22.73 17.76
C GLN A 176 -0.22 21.50 18.60
N PRO A 177 -1.03 21.09 19.59
CA PRO A 177 -0.70 19.96 20.46
C PRO A 177 -1.03 18.59 19.84
N ALA A 178 -1.81 18.55 18.75
CA ALA A 178 -2.22 17.31 18.11
C ALA A 178 -1.03 16.45 17.66
N VAL A 179 -1.15 15.12 17.79
CA VAL A 179 -0.18 14.14 17.30
C VAL A 179 -0.76 13.50 16.05
N LEU A 180 -0.15 13.73 14.88
CA LEU A 180 -0.59 13.28 13.55
C LEU A 180 -1.95 13.86 13.09
N LEU A 181 -3.01 13.72 13.89
CA LEU A 181 -4.40 14.00 13.54
C LEU A 181 -4.99 15.14 14.37
N THR A 182 -5.72 16.04 13.74
CA THR A 182 -6.46 17.11 14.41
C THR A 182 -7.86 17.28 13.80
N GLY A 183 -8.84 17.61 14.64
CA GLY A 183 -10.19 17.94 14.22
C GLY A 183 -10.31 19.44 13.95
N LEU A 184 -11.18 19.80 13.01
CA LEU A 184 -11.46 21.18 12.62
C LEU A 184 -12.92 21.52 12.93
N SER A 185 -13.16 22.76 13.35
CA SER A 185 -14.53 23.26 13.57
C SER A 185 -15.23 23.70 12.28
N THR A 186 -14.45 24.00 11.24
CA THR A 186 -14.92 24.48 9.94
C THR A 186 -13.96 24.01 8.85
N LYS A 187 -14.38 24.11 7.58
CA LYS A 187 -13.49 23.76 6.46
C LYS A 187 -12.29 24.69 6.38
N LEU A 188 -11.15 24.16 5.93
CA LEU A 188 -9.95 24.97 5.68
C LEU A 188 -10.21 25.96 4.54
N PRO A 189 -10.21 27.29 4.79
CA PRO A 189 -10.46 28.27 3.75
C PRO A 189 -9.30 28.29 2.75
N GLY A 190 -9.62 28.35 1.45
CA GLY A 190 -8.63 28.46 0.37
C GLY A 190 -7.98 27.14 -0.07
N VAL A 191 -8.25 26.01 0.61
CA VAL A 191 -7.84 24.69 0.14
C VAL A 191 -8.77 24.26 -1.00
N CYS A 192 -8.26 24.31 -2.23
CA CYS A 192 -9.03 24.01 -3.43
C CYS A 192 -8.30 22.95 -4.28
N PRO A 193 -8.85 21.73 -4.40
CA PRO A 193 -8.38 20.73 -5.34
C PRO A 193 -8.33 21.24 -6.77
N ARG A 194 -7.29 20.84 -7.50
CA ARG A 194 -7.06 21.23 -8.89
C ARG A 194 -6.97 19.98 -9.75
N GLU A 195 -7.78 19.89 -10.80
CA GLU A 195 -7.79 18.71 -11.66
C GLU A 195 -6.44 18.45 -12.34
N HIS A 196 -5.75 19.51 -12.78
CA HIS A 196 -4.42 19.38 -13.37
C HIS A 196 -3.36 18.83 -12.39
N ASP A 197 -3.56 19.00 -11.08
CA ASP A 197 -2.67 18.45 -10.06
C ASP A 197 -2.82 16.94 -9.92
N ARG A 198 -3.86 16.29 -10.47
CA ARG A 198 -3.98 14.82 -10.48
C ARG A 198 -3.03 14.17 -11.48
N LYS A 199 -2.72 14.85 -12.59
CA LYS A 199 -1.96 14.29 -13.73
C LYS A 199 -0.59 13.75 -13.32
N GLY A 200 -0.39 12.43 -13.35
CA GLY A 200 0.88 11.81 -12.97
C GLY A 200 1.14 11.77 -11.46
N LEU A 201 0.11 11.97 -10.63
CA LEU A 201 0.14 11.78 -9.18
C LEU A 201 -0.93 10.78 -8.73
N VAL A 202 -2.10 10.81 -9.36
CA VAL A 202 -3.25 9.98 -9.02
C VAL A 202 -3.76 9.26 -10.26
N VAL A 203 -4.13 7.99 -10.10
CA VAL A 203 -4.92 7.19 -11.06
C VAL A 203 -6.05 6.50 -10.31
N ASN A 204 -7.22 6.35 -10.92
CA ASN A 204 -8.33 5.62 -10.30
C ASN A 204 -8.36 4.19 -10.84
N ALA A 205 -8.34 3.19 -9.95
CA ALA A 205 -8.42 1.77 -10.29
C ALA A 205 -9.82 1.33 -10.77
N GLY A 206 -10.82 2.21 -10.66
CA GLY A 206 -12.22 1.87 -10.92
C GLY A 206 -12.77 0.85 -9.94
N GLN A 207 -13.93 0.29 -10.28
CA GLN A 207 -14.49 -0.84 -9.57
C GLN A 207 -13.93 -2.15 -10.12
N VAL A 208 -13.16 -2.87 -9.31
CA VAL A 208 -12.63 -4.18 -9.67
C VAL A 208 -13.77 -5.22 -9.60
N ALA A 209 -14.03 -5.87 -10.73
CA ALA A 209 -15.04 -6.91 -10.82
C ALA A 209 -14.64 -8.13 -9.98
N ALA A 210 -15.62 -8.84 -9.42
CA ALA A 210 -15.32 -10.08 -8.73
C ALA A 210 -14.75 -11.13 -9.72
N GLY A 211 -13.78 -11.91 -9.26
CA GLY A 211 -13.03 -12.86 -10.09
C GLY A 211 -11.91 -12.23 -10.92
N THR A 212 -11.64 -10.92 -10.77
CA THR A 212 -10.59 -10.21 -11.51
C THR A 212 -9.52 -9.63 -10.60
N LEU A 213 -8.35 -9.39 -11.18
CA LEU A 213 -7.21 -8.72 -10.57
C LEU A 213 -6.89 -7.51 -11.43
N GLU A 214 -6.91 -6.32 -10.84
CA GLU A 214 -6.45 -5.09 -11.48
C GLU A 214 -5.04 -4.79 -11.01
N THR A 215 -4.10 -4.62 -11.95
CA THR A 215 -2.69 -4.31 -11.62
C THR A 215 -2.33 -2.95 -12.18
N LEU A 216 -2.08 -1.99 -11.29
CA LEU A 216 -1.64 -0.64 -11.64
C LEU A 216 -0.12 -0.56 -11.60
N THR A 217 0.46 -0.17 -12.73
CA THR A 217 1.90 -0.15 -12.99
C THR A 217 2.37 1.24 -13.43
N ALA A 218 3.64 1.34 -13.82
CA ALA A 218 4.19 2.54 -14.46
C ALA A 218 3.47 2.94 -15.77
N ALA A 219 2.76 2.01 -16.43
CA ALA A 219 1.97 2.32 -17.63
C ALA A 219 0.72 3.15 -17.29
N ASP A 220 0.12 2.90 -16.13
CA ASP A 220 -1.10 3.55 -15.65
C ASP A 220 -0.79 4.84 -14.91
N LEU A 221 0.30 4.82 -14.12
CA LEU A 221 0.80 5.97 -13.38
C LEU A 221 2.33 5.93 -13.34
N ALA A 222 2.98 6.75 -14.19
CA ALA A 222 4.44 6.80 -14.32
C ALA A 222 5.18 6.97 -12.99
N ALA A 223 4.59 7.68 -12.02
CA ALA A 223 5.14 7.84 -10.68
C ALA A 223 5.36 6.50 -9.96
N LEU A 224 4.50 5.49 -10.16
CA LEU A 224 4.74 4.14 -9.60
C LEU A 224 6.04 3.52 -10.13
N GLY A 225 6.38 3.81 -11.39
CA GLY A 225 7.65 3.43 -11.99
C GLY A 225 8.86 4.08 -11.31
N ASP A 226 8.79 5.38 -11.05
CA ASP A 226 9.84 6.13 -10.33
C ASP A 226 10.01 5.65 -8.88
N LEU A 227 8.92 5.17 -8.27
CA LEU A 227 8.91 4.59 -6.93
C LEU A 227 9.40 3.13 -6.89
N GLY A 228 9.47 2.45 -8.03
CA GLY A 228 9.87 1.04 -8.10
C GLY A 228 8.82 0.03 -7.62
N ILE A 229 7.55 0.43 -7.53
CA ILE A 229 6.46 -0.36 -6.96
C ILE A 229 5.25 -0.43 -7.89
N SER A 230 4.36 -1.40 -7.67
CA SER A 230 3.05 -1.51 -8.33
C SER A 230 1.97 -1.84 -7.32
N ALA A 231 0.71 -1.54 -7.66
CA ALA A 231 -0.44 -1.87 -6.83
C ALA A 231 -1.29 -2.96 -7.49
N VAL A 232 -1.75 -3.94 -6.73
CA VAL A 232 -2.71 -4.96 -7.20
C VAL A 232 -3.96 -4.86 -6.35
N ILE A 233 -5.12 -4.72 -6.99
CA ILE A 233 -6.42 -4.78 -6.34
C ILE A 233 -7.11 -6.06 -6.81
N GLY A 234 -7.48 -6.93 -5.88
CA GLY A 234 -8.14 -8.19 -6.20
C GLY A 234 -9.47 -8.33 -5.50
N ARG A 235 -10.41 -8.98 -6.18
CA ARG A 235 -11.73 -9.29 -5.62
C ARG A 235 -12.16 -10.71 -6.02
N LEU A 236 -12.64 -11.46 -5.05
CA LEU A 236 -13.19 -12.80 -5.23
C LEU A 236 -14.59 -12.88 -4.64
N ASP A 237 -15.50 -13.52 -5.39
CA ASP A 237 -16.81 -13.89 -4.90
C ASP A 237 -16.73 -14.96 -3.80
N PRO A 238 -17.77 -15.12 -2.97
CA PRO A 238 -17.82 -16.16 -1.94
C PRO A 238 -17.39 -17.54 -2.44
N GLY A 239 -16.37 -18.12 -1.80
CA GLY A 239 -15.86 -19.46 -2.13
C GLY A 239 -15.04 -19.56 -3.42
N ALA A 240 -14.88 -18.47 -4.19
CA ALA A 240 -14.03 -18.47 -5.37
C ALA A 240 -12.54 -18.56 -4.99
N ALA A 241 -11.72 -19.08 -5.89
CA ALA A 241 -10.27 -19.19 -5.71
C ALA A 241 -9.52 -18.69 -6.95
N CYS A 242 -8.31 -18.20 -6.75
CA CYS A 242 -7.39 -17.89 -7.85
C CYS A 242 -6.43 -19.06 -8.06
N ALA A 243 -5.98 -19.30 -9.29
CA ALA A 243 -4.92 -20.27 -9.56
C ALA A 243 -3.61 -19.86 -8.85
N PRO A 244 -2.77 -20.80 -8.41
CA PRO A 244 -1.50 -20.47 -7.77
C PRO A 244 -0.66 -19.56 -8.67
N TRP A 245 -0.06 -18.52 -8.09
CA TRP A 245 0.79 -17.57 -8.83
C TRP A 245 2.15 -17.37 -8.17
N VAL A 246 3.08 -16.85 -8.95
CA VAL A 246 4.42 -16.47 -8.51
C VAL A 246 4.87 -15.21 -9.23
N LEU A 247 5.68 -14.40 -8.57
CA LEU A 247 6.44 -13.29 -9.16
C LEU A 247 7.85 -13.80 -9.51
N ARG A 248 8.03 -14.32 -10.74
CA ARG A 248 9.28 -15.02 -11.15
C ARG A 248 10.48 -14.10 -11.31
N GLU A 249 10.27 -12.79 -11.40
CA GLU A 249 11.31 -11.78 -11.38
C GLU A 249 11.91 -11.57 -9.97
N GLY A 250 11.32 -12.19 -8.95
CA GLY A 250 11.83 -12.15 -7.57
C GLY A 250 11.40 -10.92 -6.79
N ALA A 251 10.23 -10.35 -7.09
CA ALA A 251 9.63 -9.27 -6.31
C ALA A 251 8.94 -9.83 -5.06
N ALA A 252 8.99 -9.08 -3.95
CA ALA A 252 8.21 -9.35 -2.76
C ALA A 252 6.86 -8.65 -2.82
N GLN A 253 5.85 -9.19 -2.15
CA GLN A 253 4.50 -8.65 -2.14
C GLN A 253 3.95 -8.55 -0.71
N ALA A 254 3.44 -7.38 -0.34
CA ALA A 254 2.60 -7.20 0.85
C ALA A 254 1.13 -7.24 0.43
N VAL A 255 0.28 -7.91 1.20
CA VAL A 255 -1.15 -8.04 0.91
C VAL A 255 -1.96 -7.62 2.13
N TYR A 256 -2.89 -6.67 1.95
CA TYR A 256 -3.85 -6.23 2.94
C TYR A 256 -5.25 -6.71 2.54
N VAL A 257 -5.91 -7.47 3.42
CA VAL A 257 -7.31 -7.88 3.20
C VAL A 257 -8.22 -6.73 3.63
N ALA A 258 -8.90 -6.12 2.66
CA ALA A 258 -9.75 -4.94 2.88
C ALA A 258 -11.19 -5.30 3.29
N ARG A 259 -11.76 -6.37 2.71
CA ARG A 259 -13.11 -6.84 3.03
C ARG A 259 -13.19 -8.37 3.01
N GLY A 260 -14.12 -8.91 3.80
CA GLY A 260 -14.37 -10.35 3.88
C GLY A 260 -13.25 -11.11 4.59
N SER A 261 -12.98 -12.33 4.11
CA SER A 261 -11.84 -13.15 4.55
C SER A 261 -11.28 -13.93 3.37
N ALA A 262 -10.00 -14.27 3.44
CA ALA A 262 -9.35 -15.10 2.44
C ALA A 262 -8.49 -16.17 3.09
N ARG A 263 -8.60 -17.43 2.65
CA ARG A 263 -7.61 -18.44 3.01
C ARG A 263 -6.42 -18.27 2.08
N MET A 264 -5.23 -18.10 2.68
CA MET A 264 -3.98 -17.91 1.95
C MET A 264 -3.04 -19.06 2.25
N GLN A 265 -2.45 -19.61 1.20
CA GLN A 265 -1.35 -20.57 1.27
C GLN A 265 -0.11 -20.02 0.57
N VAL A 266 1.06 -20.12 1.23
CA VAL A 266 2.34 -19.69 0.68
C VAL A 266 3.35 -20.82 0.76
N SER A 267 3.95 -21.21 -0.36
CA SER A 267 4.93 -22.31 -0.43
C SER A 267 6.25 -21.94 0.24
N SER A 268 6.94 -22.93 0.82
CA SER A 268 8.35 -22.80 1.21
C SER A 268 9.29 -22.83 0.01
N SER A 269 10.35 -22.01 0.05
CA SER A 269 11.44 -22.04 -0.94
C SER A 269 12.25 -23.35 -0.88
N ALA A 270 12.17 -24.09 0.22
CA ALA A 270 12.76 -25.43 0.33
C ALA A 270 11.96 -26.50 -0.45
N GLY A 271 10.74 -26.17 -0.89
CA GLY A 271 9.82 -27.09 -1.55
C GLY A 271 9.20 -28.12 -0.60
N GLY A 272 8.60 -29.16 -1.19
CA GLY A 272 7.90 -30.23 -0.46
C GLY A 272 6.52 -29.81 0.05
N GLU A 273 6.04 -30.50 1.08
CA GLU A 273 4.69 -30.32 1.65
C GLU A 273 4.63 -29.18 2.70
N THR A 274 5.73 -28.47 2.92
CA THR A 274 5.79 -27.41 3.93
C THR A 274 5.34 -26.06 3.36
N LEU A 275 4.31 -25.49 3.97
CA LEU A 275 3.87 -24.13 3.71
C LEU A 275 4.50 -23.17 4.73
N LEU A 276 4.86 -21.98 4.26
CA LEU A 276 5.22 -20.84 5.11
C LEU A 276 3.98 -20.27 5.80
N LEU A 277 2.83 -20.31 5.13
CA LEU A 277 1.55 -19.83 5.60
C LEU A 277 0.42 -20.75 5.10
N ASP A 278 -0.54 -21.08 5.97
CA ASP A 278 -1.85 -21.67 5.62
C ASP A 278 -2.87 -21.20 6.64
N GLU A 279 -3.47 -20.03 6.38
CA GLU A 279 -4.34 -19.37 7.35
C GLU A 279 -5.56 -18.74 6.68
N GLU A 280 -6.66 -18.67 7.44
CA GLU A 280 -7.77 -17.78 7.10
C GLU A 280 -7.46 -16.37 7.61
N VAL A 281 -7.32 -15.45 6.67
CA VAL A 281 -6.96 -14.05 6.91
C VAL A 281 -8.21 -13.19 6.84
N ALA A 282 -8.58 -12.59 7.97
CA ALA A 282 -9.72 -11.67 8.06
C ALA A 282 -9.37 -10.26 7.56
N ALA A 283 -10.39 -9.51 7.14
CA ALA A 283 -10.26 -8.09 6.83
C ALA A 283 -9.57 -7.30 7.95
N GLY A 284 -8.73 -6.34 7.57
CA GLY A 284 -7.88 -5.60 8.50
C GLY A 284 -6.57 -6.29 8.87
N SER A 285 -6.19 -7.35 8.15
CA SER A 285 -4.92 -8.06 8.37
C SER A 285 -3.96 -7.89 7.18
N VAL A 286 -2.66 -7.97 7.45
CA VAL A 286 -1.58 -7.97 6.45
C VAL A 286 -0.79 -9.26 6.53
N PHE A 287 -0.36 -9.77 5.38
CA PHE A 287 0.66 -10.81 5.27
C PHE A 287 1.61 -10.51 4.11
N VAL A 288 2.74 -11.21 4.07
CA VAL A 288 3.77 -11.07 3.03
C VAL A 288 3.88 -12.35 2.21
N VAL A 289 3.97 -12.21 0.89
CA VAL A 289 4.43 -13.26 -0.01
C VAL A 289 5.91 -12.98 -0.33
N PRO A 290 6.84 -13.80 0.21
CA PRO A 290 8.27 -13.61 -0.03
C PRO A 290 8.64 -13.81 -1.51
N ARG A 291 9.83 -13.34 -1.87
CA ARG A 291 10.35 -13.47 -3.23
C ARG A 291 10.39 -14.94 -3.67
N PHE A 292 9.94 -15.19 -4.90
CA PHE A 292 9.84 -16.52 -5.53
C PHE A 292 8.89 -17.51 -4.85
N ALA A 293 8.22 -17.16 -3.76
CA ALA A 293 7.22 -18.03 -3.16
C ALA A 293 5.97 -18.10 -4.05
N VAL A 294 5.39 -19.29 -4.14
CA VAL A 294 4.10 -19.51 -4.79
C VAL A 294 3.00 -19.22 -3.78
N ALA A 295 2.04 -18.38 -4.16
CA ALA A 295 0.87 -18.06 -3.36
C ALA A 295 -0.40 -18.66 -3.99
N LEU A 296 -1.36 -19.04 -3.15
CA LEU A 296 -2.68 -19.52 -3.53
C LEU A 296 -3.71 -18.90 -2.59
N ILE A 297 -4.78 -18.33 -3.14
CA ILE A 297 -5.83 -17.65 -2.38
C ILE A 297 -7.22 -18.17 -2.73
N SER A 298 -8.06 -18.31 -1.71
CA SER A 298 -9.50 -18.49 -1.87
C SER A 298 -10.27 -17.55 -0.94
N ALA A 299 -11.45 -17.14 -1.38
CA ALA A 299 -12.35 -16.31 -0.59
C ALA A 299 -13.15 -17.14 0.41
N GLY A 300 -13.38 -16.55 1.58
CA GLY A 300 -14.32 -17.05 2.57
C GLY A 300 -15.78 -16.86 2.16
N ALA A 301 -16.69 -17.11 3.11
CA ALA A 301 -18.13 -17.13 2.87
C ALA A 301 -18.73 -15.77 2.44
N ASN A 302 -18.03 -14.66 2.70
CA ASN A 302 -18.49 -13.30 2.37
C ASN A 302 -17.71 -12.68 1.19
N GLY A 303 -16.96 -13.49 0.44
CA GLY A 303 -16.02 -12.99 -0.56
C GLY A 303 -14.74 -12.45 0.08
N ALA A 304 -13.85 -11.95 -0.77
CA ALA A 304 -12.61 -11.30 -0.36
C ALA A 304 -12.30 -10.12 -1.28
N GLU A 305 -11.85 -9.01 -0.70
CA GLU A 305 -11.24 -7.89 -1.41
C GLU A 305 -9.90 -7.58 -0.76
N TRP A 306 -8.86 -7.39 -1.55
CA TRP A 306 -7.53 -7.08 -1.05
C TRP A 306 -6.81 -6.07 -1.93
N VAL A 307 -5.84 -5.40 -1.30
CA VAL A 307 -4.89 -4.50 -1.96
C VAL A 307 -3.50 -5.03 -1.69
N SER A 308 -2.62 -4.97 -2.68
CA SER A 308 -1.24 -5.40 -2.53
C SER A 308 -0.27 -4.37 -3.09
N LEU A 309 0.89 -4.29 -2.44
CA LEU A 309 2.08 -3.70 -3.03
C LEU A 309 2.96 -4.82 -3.57
N VAL A 310 3.41 -4.68 -4.81
CA VAL A 310 4.51 -5.48 -5.37
C VAL A 310 5.74 -4.58 -5.48
N LYS A 311 6.89 -5.02 -4.94
CA LYS A 311 8.18 -4.32 -5.04
C LYS A 311 8.81 -4.46 -6.43
N SER A 312 8.06 -4.06 -7.45
CA SER A 312 8.49 -3.98 -8.84
C SER A 312 7.63 -2.96 -9.57
N ALA A 313 8.26 -2.12 -10.38
CA ALA A 313 7.58 -1.20 -11.29
C ALA A 313 6.88 -1.91 -12.48
N ARG A 314 7.28 -3.16 -12.76
CA ARG A 314 6.79 -3.97 -13.88
C ARG A 314 6.66 -5.42 -13.40
N PRO A 315 5.64 -5.72 -12.58
CA PRO A 315 5.49 -7.04 -11.98
C PRO A 315 5.18 -8.08 -13.05
N ALA A 316 5.82 -9.25 -12.96
CA ALA A 316 5.56 -10.40 -13.83
C ALA A 316 4.82 -11.47 -13.04
N VAL A 317 3.53 -11.24 -12.82
CA VAL A 317 2.64 -12.20 -12.15
C VAL A 317 2.33 -13.34 -13.13
N GLU A 318 2.70 -14.56 -12.76
CA GLU A 318 2.49 -15.73 -13.61
C GLU A 318 1.75 -16.83 -12.85
N HIS A 319 0.64 -17.27 -13.44
CA HIS A 319 -0.11 -18.40 -12.93
C HIS A 319 0.58 -19.72 -13.27
N LEU A 320 0.55 -20.67 -12.34
CA LEU A 320 1.17 -21.98 -12.52
C LEU A 320 0.25 -22.98 -13.23
N THR A 321 -1.08 -22.79 -13.12
CA THR A 321 -2.09 -23.63 -13.78
C THR A 321 -3.14 -22.77 -14.49
N GLY A 322 -3.85 -23.36 -15.45
CA GLY A 322 -4.85 -22.70 -16.28
C GLY A 322 -4.32 -22.27 -17.65
N ASP A 323 -5.19 -21.61 -18.43
CA ASP A 323 -4.89 -21.15 -19.79
C ASP A 323 -3.71 -20.18 -19.78
N GLY A 324 -2.68 -20.45 -20.60
CA GLY A 324 -1.48 -19.61 -20.70
C GLY A 324 -0.54 -19.68 -19.48
N SER A 325 -0.74 -20.62 -18.57
CA SER A 325 0.06 -20.79 -17.36
C SER A 325 1.48 -21.32 -17.62
N VAL A 326 2.34 -21.20 -16.61
CA VAL A 326 3.72 -21.71 -16.62
C VAL A 326 3.76 -23.21 -16.93
N LEU A 327 2.95 -24.03 -16.25
CA LEU A 327 2.94 -25.46 -16.52
C LEU A 327 2.30 -25.75 -17.88
N GLY A 328 1.24 -25.04 -18.27
CA GLY A 328 0.63 -25.17 -19.59
C GLY A 328 1.57 -24.85 -20.76
N GLY A 329 2.59 -24.00 -20.54
CA GLY A 329 3.61 -23.66 -21.54
C GLY A 329 4.73 -24.69 -21.70
N LEU A 330 4.82 -25.71 -20.83
CA LEU A 330 5.83 -26.76 -20.92
C LEU A 330 5.38 -27.90 -21.86
N THR A 331 6.36 -28.53 -22.51
CA THR A 331 6.09 -29.69 -23.37
C THR A 331 5.43 -30.82 -22.59
N ALA A 332 4.34 -31.40 -23.12
CA ALA A 332 3.54 -32.40 -22.43
C ALA A 332 4.37 -33.59 -21.90
N GLN A 333 5.33 -34.10 -22.68
CA GLN A 333 6.20 -35.21 -22.26
C GLN A 333 7.11 -34.83 -21.08
N VAL A 334 7.53 -33.56 -20.98
CA VAL A 334 8.29 -33.06 -19.83
C VAL A 334 7.41 -33.07 -18.59
N LEU A 335 6.17 -32.58 -18.68
CA LEU A 335 5.21 -32.58 -17.57
C LEU A 335 4.88 -34.00 -17.10
N GLN A 336 4.63 -34.93 -18.03
CA GLN A 336 4.36 -36.34 -17.71
C GLN A 336 5.53 -36.96 -16.95
N ALA A 337 6.76 -36.74 -17.42
CA ALA A 337 7.97 -37.25 -16.78
C ALA A 337 8.23 -36.58 -15.42
N SER A 338 8.06 -35.25 -15.32
CA SER A 338 8.33 -34.48 -14.11
C SER A 338 7.32 -34.72 -13.00
N LEU A 339 6.03 -34.86 -13.33
CA LEU A 339 4.96 -35.06 -12.36
C LEU A 339 4.61 -36.54 -12.15
N SER A 340 5.14 -37.44 -12.99
CA SER A 340 4.77 -38.87 -13.01
C SER A 340 3.26 -39.09 -13.16
N VAL A 341 2.63 -38.35 -14.08
CA VAL A 341 1.17 -38.37 -14.31
C VAL A 341 0.82 -38.78 -15.74
N ALA A 342 -0.41 -39.26 -15.91
CA ALA A 342 -0.94 -39.63 -17.21
C ALA A 342 -1.21 -38.38 -18.10
N PRO A 343 -1.19 -38.53 -19.44
CA PRO A 343 -1.42 -37.42 -20.38
C PRO A 343 -2.69 -36.62 -20.10
N GLU A 344 -3.77 -37.30 -19.68
CA GLU A 344 -5.08 -36.67 -19.41
C GLU A 344 -5.01 -35.68 -18.25
N LEU A 345 -4.14 -35.92 -17.26
CA LEU A 345 -3.94 -34.99 -16.14
C LEU A 345 -3.07 -33.79 -16.56
N VAL A 346 -2.17 -33.97 -17.54
CA VAL A 346 -1.38 -32.86 -18.12
C VAL A 346 -2.26 -31.88 -18.88
N GLU A 347 -3.27 -32.37 -19.60
CA GLU A 347 -4.24 -31.50 -20.32
C GLU A 347 -5.00 -30.56 -19.37
N LEU A 348 -5.18 -30.94 -18.10
CA LEU A 348 -5.84 -30.09 -17.10
C LEU A 348 -4.96 -28.94 -16.59
N LEU A 349 -3.63 -29.06 -16.69
CA LEU A 349 -2.69 -28.05 -16.17
C LEU A 349 -2.67 -26.78 -17.01
N GLY A 350 -2.79 -26.90 -18.33
CA GLY A 350 -2.82 -25.78 -19.27
C GLY A 350 -4.20 -25.20 -19.52
N GLY A 351 -5.23 -25.70 -18.83
CA GLY A 351 -6.63 -25.45 -19.15
C GLY A 351 -7.06 -26.17 -20.44
N ARG A 352 -8.37 -26.34 -20.64
CA ARG A 352 -8.88 -27.10 -21.80
C ARG A 352 -8.43 -26.40 -23.07
N SER A 353 -7.62 -27.08 -23.88
CA SER A 353 -7.34 -26.66 -25.25
C SER A 353 -8.67 -26.43 -25.96
N ALA A 354 -8.98 -25.19 -26.34
CA ALA A 354 -10.01 -24.96 -27.32
C ALA A 354 -9.62 -25.77 -28.57
N GLU A 355 -10.50 -26.67 -29.02
CA GLU A 355 -10.29 -27.40 -30.26
C GLU A 355 -9.89 -26.42 -31.37
N PRO A 356 -8.86 -26.74 -32.17
CA PRO A 356 -8.56 -25.90 -33.32
C PRO A 356 -9.77 -25.89 -34.24
N SER A 357 -10.28 -24.70 -34.53
CA SER A 357 -11.27 -24.51 -35.58
C SER A 357 -10.63 -24.97 -36.89
N ARG A 358 -11.13 -26.10 -37.40
CA ARG A 358 -10.90 -26.76 -38.70
C ARG A 358 -9.92 -26.10 -39.68
#